data_AF-A0A0K3A1B8-F1
#
_entry.id   AF-A0A0K3A1B8-F1
#
_cell.length_a   1.000
_cell.length_b   1.000
_cell.length_c   1.000
_cell.angle_alpha   90.00
_cell.angle_beta   90.00
_cell.angle_gamma   90.00
#
_symmetry.space_group_name_H-M   'P 1'
#
loop_
_entity.id
_entity.type
_entity.pdbx_description
1 polymer ?
#
loop_
_entity_poly.entity_id
_entity_poly.type
_entity_poly.pdbx_seq_one_letter_code
_entity_poly.pdbx_strand_id
1 'polypeptide(L)'
;MPLTIGDLNPLLVNLAIVSDVNAGNPLSYNIVNLGKAQQTTYQVVGTEAVSFNGKTENATKISYTNGSKQTQAWIVPDAPAPVRIQQTDNGKQTLLLVLSSLN
;
A
#
# COMPACT_ATOMS: atom_id res chain seq x y z
N MET A 1 -21.27 -0.02 4.23
CA MET A 1 -21.24 -0.73 5.53
C MET A 1 -21.25 0.32 6.64
N PRO A 2 -21.89 0.06 7.80
CA PRO A 2 -21.76 0.92 8.98
C PRO A 2 -20.29 0.93 9.47
N LEU A 3 -19.89 2.01 10.15
CA LEU A 3 -18.53 2.13 10.71
C LEU A 3 -18.33 1.14 11.85
N THR A 4 -17.18 0.47 11.90
CA THR A 4 -16.82 -0.52 12.92
C THR A 4 -15.49 -0.18 13.61
N ILE A 5 -15.31 -0.65 14.85
CA ILE A 5 -14.01 -0.58 15.53
C ILE A 5 -12.99 -1.38 14.72
N GLY A 6 -11.87 -0.76 14.34
CA GLY A 6 -10.87 -1.33 13.45
C GLY A 6 -10.88 -0.78 12.03
N ASP A 7 -11.85 0.07 11.69
CA ASP A 7 -11.84 0.82 10.44
C ASP A 7 -10.66 1.80 10.40
N LEU A 8 -9.87 1.72 9.33
CA LEU A 8 -8.68 2.53 9.15
C LEU A 8 -8.94 3.75 8.26
N ASN A 9 -8.33 4.87 8.62
CA ASN A 9 -8.17 6.00 7.73
C ASN A 9 -7.25 5.60 6.55
N PRO A 10 -7.47 6.11 5.32
CA PRO A 10 -6.64 5.81 4.16
C PRO A 10 -5.13 6.00 4.36
N LEU A 11 -4.73 6.96 5.21
CA LEU A 11 -3.31 7.19 5.53
C LEU A 11 -2.76 6.16 6.54
N LEU A 12 -3.59 5.68 7.47
CA LEU A 12 -3.18 4.69 8.48
C LEU A 12 -2.99 3.30 7.88
N VAL A 13 -3.74 2.98 6.81
CA VAL A 13 -3.58 1.73 6.06
C VAL A 13 -2.14 1.55 5.56
N ASN A 14 -1.45 2.64 5.21
CA ASN A 14 -0.06 2.55 4.76
C ASN A 14 0.87 1.98 5.84
N LEU A 15 0.67 2.34 7.10
CA LEU A 15 1.47 1.84 8.22
C LEU A 15 1.12 0.38 8.54
N ALA A 16 -0.18 0.05 8.55
CA ALA A 16 -0.65 -1.31 8.78
C ALA A 16 -0.09 -2.28 7.74
N ILE A 17 -0.10 -1.88 6.45
CA ILE A 17 0.46 -2.66 5.35
C ILE A 17 1.94 -3.01 5.57
N VAL A 18 2.77 -2.05 6.01
CA VAL A 18 4.20 -2.34 6.25
C VAL A 18 4.34 -3.39 7.36
N SER A 19 3.65 -3.19 8.48
CA SER A 19 3.68 -4.11 9.61
C SER A 19 3.23 -5.52 9.20
N ASP A 20 2.11 -5.62 8.49
CA ASP A 20 1.51 -6.90 8.13
C ASP A 20 2.28 -7.62 7.03
N VAL A 21 2.86 -6.90 6.06
CA VAL A 21 3.77 -7.51 5.07
C VAL A 21 5.01 -8.08 5.75
N ASN A 22 5.63 -7.35 6.68
CA ASN A 22 6.80 -7.82 7.41
C ASN A 22 6.48 -9.02 8.32
N ALA A 23 5.28 -9.07 8.90
CA ALA A 23 4.82 -10.18 9.74
C ALA A 23 4.26 -11.37 8.95
N GLY A 24 4.03 -11.24 7.63
CA GLY A 24 3.36 -12.26 6.84
C GLY A 24 1.86 -12.40 7.11
N ASN A 25 1.24 -11.34 7.65
CA ASN A 25 -0.19 -11.31 7.98
C ASN A 25 -1.07 -11.10 6.73
N PRO A 26 -2.36 -11.48 6.80
CA PRO A 26 -3.31 -11.17 5.73
C PRO A 26 -3.49 -9.66 5.53
N LEU A 27 -3.44 -9.20 4.27
CA LEU A 27 -3.54 -7.78 3.92
C LEU A 27 -4.99 -7.36 3.59
N SER A 28 -5.92 -7.60 4.52
CA SER A 28 -7.34 -7.23 4.36
C SER A 28 -7.75 -6.17 5.38
N TYR A 29 -8.25 -5.03 4.89
CA TYR A 29 -8.54 -3.85 5.70
C TYR A 29 -9.93 -3.30 5.37
N ASN A 30 -10.62 -2.77 6.38
CA ASN A 30 -11.78 -1.91 6.19
C ASN A 30 -11.30 -0.47 6.17
N ILE A 31 -11.36 0.16 5.00
CA ILE A 31 -10.90 1.53 4.80
C ILE A 31 -12.11 2.46 4.80
N VAL A 32 -12.11 3.46 5.67
CA VAL A 32 -13.17 4.46 5.74
C VAL A 32 -12.70 5.76 5.12
N ASN A 33 -13.37 6.16 4.04
CA ASN A 33 -13.14 7.45 3.40
C ASN A 33 -14.45 8.24 3.33
N LEU A 34 -14.46 9.45 3.90
CA LEU A 34 -15.63 10.35 3.95
C LEU A 34 -16.93 9.64 4.40
N GLY A 35 -16.83 8.81 5.45
CA GLY A 35 -17.96 8.07 6.02
C GLY A 35 -18.38 6.82 5.24
N LYS A 36 -17.67 6.44 4.16
CA LYS A 36 -17.89 5.21 3.42
C LYS A 36 -16.80 4.19 3.74
N ALA A 37 -17.18 3.12 4.43
CA ALA A 37 -16.35 1.94 4.62
C ALA A 37 -16.31 1.09 3.34
N GLN A 38 -15.10 0.69 2.95
CA GLN A 38 -14.82 -0.23 1.86
C GLN A 38 -13.82 -1.28 2.32
N GLN A 39 -14.17 -2.56 2.15
CA GLN A 39 -13.23 -3.65 2.38
C GLN A 39 -12.25 -3.74 1.21
N THR A 40 -10.96 -3.79 1.53
CA THR A 40 -9.87 -3.82 0.56
C THR A 40 -8.91 -4.93 0.95
N THR A 41 -8.67 -5.86 0.02
CA THR A 41 -7.70 -6.94 0.18
C THR A 41 -6.60 -6.79 -0.85
N TYR A 42 -5.37 -6.58 -0.37
CA TYR A 42 -4.17 -6.55 -1.20
C TYR A 42 -3.62 -7.96 -1.39
N GLN A 43 -2.98 -8.19 -2.54
CA GLN A 43 -2.21 -9.41 -2.81
C GLN A 43 -0.74 -9.06 -2.97
N VAL A 44 0.14 -9.91 -2.44
CA VAL A 44 1.56 -9.89 -2.81
C VAL A 44 1.66 -10.38 -4.26
N VAL A 45 2.30 -9.60 -5.13
CA VAL A 45 2.44 -9.88 -6.56
C VAL A 45 3.89 -10.12 -6.98
N GLY A 46 4.84 -10.05 -6.03
CA GLY A 46 6.24 -10.36 -6.25
C GLY A 46 7.17 -9.42 -5.50
N THR A 47 8.45 -9.43 -5.90
CA THR A 47 9.48 -8.53 -5.40
C THR A 47 10.04 -7.68 -6.54
N GLU A 48 10.37 -6.43 -6.26
CA GLU A 48 10.92 -5.50 -7.25
C GLU A 48 12.03 -4.66 -6.64
N ALA A 49 13.14 -4.48 -7.36
CA ALA A 49 14.22 -3.61 -6.94
C ALA A 49 13.78 -2.14 -7.01
N VAL A 50 14.01 -1.39 -5.93
CA VAL A 50 13.67 0.03 -5.80
C VAL A 50 14.84 0.81 -5.20
N SER A 51 14.98 2.09 -5.54
CA SER A 51 15.98 2.95 -4.91
C SER A 51 15.41 3.60 -3.65
N PHE A 52 16.04 3.37 -2.50
CA PHE A 52 15.65 3.94 -1.21
C PHE A 52 16.90 4.16 -0.33
N ASN A 53 16.97 5.27 0.41
CA ASN A 53 18.14 5.64 1.23
C ASN A 53 19.48 5.60 0.46
N GLY A 54 19.47 5.97 -0.82
CA GLY A 54 20.66 5.97 -1.68
C GLY A 54 21.18 4.58 -2.06
N LYS A 55 20.42 3.51 -1.75
CA LYS A 55 20.76 2.11 -2.08
C LYS A 55 19.64 1.49 -2.91
N THR A 56 19.94 0.36 -3.53
CA THR A 56 18.93 -0.50 -4.17
C THR A 56 18.44 -1.52 -3.16
N GLU A 57 17.15 -1.47 -2.84
CA GLU A 57 16.47 -2.38 -1.93
C GLU A 57 15.54 -3.31 -2.71
N ASN A 58 15.37 -4.54 -2.23
CA ASN A 58 14.37 -5.47 -2.78
C ASN A 58 13.05 -5.27 -2.02
N ALA A 59 12.08 -4.64 -2.67
CA ALA A 59 10.79 -4.37 -2.06
C ALA A 59 9.76 -5.45 -2.40
N THR A 60 8.95 -5.82 -1.40
CA THR A 60 7.74 -6.62 -1.63
C THR A 60 6.69 -5.76 -2.31
N LYS A 61 6.25 -6.17 -3.49
CA LYS A 61 5.22 -5.50 -4.27
C LYS A 61 3.86 -6.10 -3.94
N ILE A 62 2.94 -5.23 -3.55
CA ILE A 62 1.53 -5.59 -3.35
C ILE A 62 0.65 -4.87 -4.37
N SER A 63 -0.52 -5.44 -4.65
CA SER A 63 -1.50 -4.87 -5.56
C SER A 63 -2.91 -5.01 -4.98
N TYR A 64 -3.75 -4.03 -5.29
CA TYR A 64 -5.19 -4.07 -5.11
C TYR A 64 -5.86 -3.51 -6.37
N THR A 65 -6.92 -4.15 -6.84
CA THR A 65 -7.69 -3.73 -8.01
C THR A 65 -9.16 -3.55 -7.64
N ASN A 66 -9.76 -2.46 -8.10
CA ASN A 66 -11.18 -2.14 -7.94
C ASN A 66 -11.73 -1.57 -9.26
N GLY A 67 -12.44 -2.41 -10.02
CA GLY A 67 -12.87 -2.04 -11.37
C GLY A 67 -11.67 -1.73 -12.27
N SER A 68 -11.66 -0.55 -12.88
CA SER A 68 -10.56 -0.06 -13.72
C SER A 68 -9.36 0.47 -12.93
N LYS A 69 -9.51 0.67 -11.61
CA LYS A 69 -8.48 1.27 -10.76
C LYS A 69 -7.59 0.22 -10.16
N GLN A 70 -6.29 0.45 -10.19
CA GLN A 70 -5.30 -0.39 -9.51
C GLN A 70 -4.43 0.46 -8.60
N THR A 71 -4.13 -0.05 -7.41
CA THR A 71 -3.15 0.52 -6.49
C THR A 71 -2.05 -0.52 -6.27
N GLN A 72 -0.81 -0.13 -6.52
CA GLN A 72 0.37 -0.93 -6.21
C GLN A 72 1.21 -0.19 -5.16
N ALA A 73 1.78 -0.94 -4.23
CA ALA A 73 2.66 -0.41 -3.21
C ALA A 73 3.91 -1.29 -3.05
N TRP A 74 5.04 -0.67 -2.75
CA TRP A 74 6.33 -1.33 -2.58
C TRP A 74 6.80 -1.14 -1.14
N ILE A 75 7.00 -2.27 -0.46
CA ILE A 75 7.32 -2.32 0.96
C ILE A 75 8.77 -2.74 1.12
N VAL A 76 9.54 -1.89 1.81
CA VAL A 76 10.89 -2.21 2.27
C VAL A 76 10.81 -2.43 3.78
N PRO A 77 11.36 -3.52 4.35
CA PRO A 77 11.15 -3.89 5.76
C PRO A 77 11.45 -2.78 6.77
N ASP A 78 12.48 -1.96 6.51
CA ASP A 78 12.93 -0.91 7.42
C ASP A 78 12.33 0.49 7.11
N ALA A 79 11.45 0.59 6.12
CA ALA A 79 10.77 1.83 5.81
C ALA A 79 9.48 1.97 6.66
N PRO A 80 9.16 3.15 7.21
CA PRO A 80 7.98 3.34 8.06
C PRO A 80 6.67 3.31 7.28
N ALA A 81 6.73 3.41 5.95
CA ALA A 81 5.60 3.43 5.03
C ALA A 81 6.05 2.81 3.70
N PRO A 82 5.12 2.50 2.77
CA PRO A 82 5.50 2.08 1.43
C PRO A 82 6.43 3.10 0.77
N VAL A 83 7.56 2.65 0.23
CA VAL A 83 8.55 3.53 -0.40
C VAL A 83 8.11 3.99 -1.79
N ARG A 84 7.15 3.28 -2.39
CA ARG A 84 6.46 3.71 -3.61
C ARG A 84 5.00 3.33 -3.51
N ILE A 85 4.12 4.22 -3.98
CA ILE A 85 2.70 3.95 -4.21
C ILE A 85 2.37 4.43 -5.62
N GLN A 86 1.80 3.56 -6.44
CA GLN A 86 1.36 3.88 -7.78
C GLN A 86 -0.12 3.57 -7.91
N GLN A 87 -0.89 4.52 -8.43
CA GLN A 87 -2.27 4.30 -8.82
C GLN A 87 -2.43 4.45 -10.32
N THR A 88 -3.23 3.57 -10.90
CA THR A 88 -3.63 3.63 -12.29
C THR A 88 -5.15 3.56 -12.42
N ASP A 89 -5.68 4.13 -13.48
CA ASP A 89 -7.07 3.99 -13.90
C ASP A 89 -7.09 3.69 -15.41
N ASN A 90 -7.69 2.57 -15.81
CA ASN A 90 -7.63 2.06 -17.19
C ASN A 90 -6.19 1.96 -17.72
N GLY A 91 -5.27 1.50 -16.86
CA GLY A 91 -3.84 1.35 -17.19
C GLY A 91 -3.05 2.66 -17.26
N LYS A 92 -3.70 3.83 -17.14
CA LYS A 92 -3.02 5.14 -17.12
C LYS A 92 -2.66 5.52 -15.70
N GLN A 93 -1.43 5.97 -15.47
CA GLN A 93 -0.99 6.43 -14.16
C GLN A 93 -1.77 7.69 -13.75
N THR A 94 -2.41 7.62 -12.58
CA THR A 94 -3.16 8.72 -11.97
C THR A 94 -2.43 9.31 -10.77
N LEU A 95 -1.64 8.51 -10.06
CA LEU A 95 -0.82 8.93 -8.93
C LEU A 95 0.48 8.15 -8.90
N LEU A 96 1.56 8.84 -8.55
CA LEU A 96 2.83 8.24 -8.17
C LEU A 96 3.38 8.99 -6.97
N LEU A 97 3.61 8.26 -5.88
CA LEU A 97 4.31 8.74 -4.70
C LEU A 97 5.58 7.91 -4.54
N VAL A 98 6.69 8.57 -4.29
CA VAL A 98 8.00 7.94 -4.07
C VAL A 98 8.62 8.57 -2.83
N LEU A 99 9.01 7.73 -1.88
CA LEU A 99 9.82 8.11 -0.73
C LEU A 99 11.27 7.75 -1.02
N SER A 100 12.11 8.77 -1.19
CA SER A 100 13.51 8.57 -1.58
C SER A 100 14.41 8.25 -0.39
N SER A 101 14.19 8.89 0.76
CA SER A 101 15.00 8.72 1.97
C SER A 101 14.24 9.13 3.24
N LEU A 102 14.70 8.63 4.38
CA LEU A 102 14.37 9.15 5.71
C LEU A 102 15.53 10.04 6.16
N ASN A 103 15.25 11.29 6.52
CA ASN A 103 16.24 12.22 7.06
C ASN A 103 16.48 11.97 8.55
#